data_AF-A0A1A0IP31-F1
#
_entry.id   AF-A0A1A0IP31-F1
#
_cell.length_a   1.000
_cell.length_b   1.000
_cell.length_c   1.000
_cell.angle_alpha   90.00
_cell.angle_beta   90.00
_cell.angle_gamma   90.00
#
_symmetry.space_group_name_H-M   'P 1'
#
loop_
_entity.id
_entity.type
_entity.pdbx_description
1 polymer ?
#
loop_
_entity_poly.entity_id
_entity_poly.type
_entity_poly.pdbx_seq_one_letter_code
_entity_poly.pdbx_strand_id
1 'polypeptide(L)'
;MTATVDQPIRTATLSSPVRRPAARPIPRRSTPRPTPVPGLEPRSARRGGRPIQIATPRLELSDKPAALVLRTARLSGPIFRDDAAEATGLSISTVNRQVGALLKAGLLRERADLAPAGAIGRPRLPFEINVTDFLTLGIHIGYKVTSITTHDLLHRVVGAIQIPTPIAETPEQTLTAIGDSARRFVGRWSNRRVLWAGVAIGGRVAEGGFVDHPRLGWTDAPVGNIIAEAVGLPVSVASHVEAMAAAELVVNPSDKRSSFLYFYAREMVGIAFSVDGAVHTPTAGPPVIGHFPTGATTLLDPQHTGRLEPTASDTGVVEAALALGLDVVDIEGVHALARGGDATARALLEERATVLGRAVALMADIFNPDHIILGGQAFTDNPSTLPLVAAAVRETSVSPKRDVRVSHSGVTVQQQAAGAVSLDAVYGDPLEALAATA
;
A
#
# COMPACT_ATOMS: atom_id res chain seq x y z
N MET A 1 17.34 38.80 21.72
CA MET A 1 16.26 37.82 21.95
C MET A 1 16.66 36.56 21.19
N THR A 2 17.19 35.59 21.92
CA THR A 2 17.77 34.37 21.37
C THR A 2 17.22 33.24 22.23
N ALA A 3 16.45 32.35 21.64
CA ALA A 3 16.03 31.10 22.27
C ALA A 3 16.59 29.96 21.42
N THR A 4 17.78 29.51 21.82
CA THR A 4 18.47 28.34 21.28
C THR A 4 17.90 27.11 22.00
N VAL A 5 17.42 26.13 21.23
CA VAL A 5 16.99 24.83 21.76
C VAL A 5 18.24 24.00 22.02
N ASP A 6 18.68 23.96 23.28
CA ASP A 6 19.78 23.12 23.75
C ASP A 6 19.22 21.93 24.54
N GLN A 7 19.15 20.76 23.92
CA GLN A 7 19.25 19.47 24.62
C GLN A 7 20.07 18.47 23.79
N PRO A 8 21.04 17.77 24.40
CA PRO A 8 21.93 16.88 23.67
C PRO A 8 21.33 15.49 23.46
N ILE A 9 21.53 14.95 22.26
CA ILE A 9 21.30 13.55 21.90
C ILE A 9 22.25 12.67 22.73
N ARG A 10 21.71 11.76 23.55
CA ARG A 10 22.51 10.85 24.38
C ARG A 10 22.94 9.61 23.60
N THR A 11 24.24 9.41 23.47
CA THR A 11 24.87 8.13 23.13
C THR A 11 24.98 7.27 24.39
N ALA A 12 24.52 6.01 24.31
CA ALA A 12 24.67 5.04 25.38
C ALA A 12 25.94 4.21 25.19
N THR A 13 26.81 4.20 26.19
CA THR A 13 27.87 3.19 26.35
C THR A 13 27.63 2.37 27.61
N LEU A 14 27.65 1.05 27.43
CA LEU A 14 27.50 0.03 28.47
C LEU A 14 28.69 0.07 29.45
N SER A 15 28.42 -0.07 30.75
CA SER A 15 29.37 -0.58 31.74
C SER A 15 28.67 -1.27 32.91
N SER A 16 29.22 -2.42 33.29
CA SER A 16 28.83 -3.31 34.39
C SER A 16 29.13 -2.71 35.79
N PRO A 17 28.59 -3.30 36.89
CA PRO A 17 28.05 -2.53 38.00
C PRO A 17 28.99 -2.34 39.20
N VAL A 18 28.84 -1.21 39.90
CA VAL A 18 29.42 -1.01 41.25
C VAL A 18 28.29 -0.95 42.27
N ARG A 19 28.38 -1.84 43.26
CA ARG A 19 27.49 -2.03 44.41
C ARG A 19 27.40 -0.78 45.30
N ARG A 20 26.19 -0.40 45.72
CA ARG A 20 25.91 0.55 46.82
C ARG A 20 24.71 0.08 47.68
N PRO A 21 24.58 0.58 48.92
CA PRO A 21 24.11 -0.20 50.07
C PRO A 21 22.58 -0.29 50.20
N ALA A 22 22.14 -1.34 50.90
CA ALA A 22 20.75 -1.72 51.09
C ALA A 22 19.94 -0.68 51.90
N ALA A 23 18.82 -0.22 51.33
CA ALA A 23 17.79 0.52 52.03
C ALA A 23 16.76 -0.43 52.66
N ARG A 24 16.34 -0.12 53.89
CA ARG A 24 15.33 -0.87 54.67
C ARG A 24 13.95 -0.89 53.98
N PRO A 25 13.17 -1.99 54.09
CA PRO A 25 11.85 -2.06 53.47
C PRO A 25 10.75 -1.41 54.31
N ILE A 26 9.83 -0.73 53.63
CA ILE A 26 8.55 -0.22 54.16
C ILE A 26 7.48 -1.33 54.00
N PRO A 27 6.64 -1.63 55.01
CA PRO A 27 5.67 -2.72 54.90
C PRO A 27 4.49 -2.35 53.98
N ARG A 28 4.24 -3.18 52.95
CA ARG A 28 3.04 -3.08 52.11
C ARG A 28 1.87 -3.78 52.79
N ARG A 29 0.74 -3.08 52.92
CA ARG A 29 -0.58 -3.67 53.25
C ARG A 29 -1.06 -4.54 52.10
N SER A 30 -1.46 -5.77 52.40
CA SER A 30 -2.07 -6.73 51.48
C SER A 30 -3.55 -6.42 51.29
N THR A 31 -4.00 -6.34 50.04
CA THR A 31 -5.43 -6.46 49.69
C THR A 31 -5.73 -7.93 49.31
N PRO A 32 -6.88 -8.50 49.67
CA PRO A 32 -7.19 -9.90 49.37
C PRO A 32 -7.52 -10.08 47.88
N ARG A 33 -6.98 -11.14 47.26
CA ARG A 33 -7.41 -11.65 45.96
C ARG A 33 -8.83 -12.23 46.06
N PRO A 34 -9.72 -12.03 45.07
CA PRO A 34 -10.96 -12.78 44.99
C PRO A 34 -10.66 -14.23 44.56
N THR A 35 -11.31 -15.18 45.24
CA THR A 35 -11.31 -16.61 44.95
C THR A 35 -12.16 -16.90 43.70
N PRO A 36 -11.77 -17.86 42.83
CA PRO A 36 -12.57 -18.24 41.68
C PRO A 36 -13.73 -19.17 42.09
N VAL A 37 -14.93 -18.85 41.61
CA VAL A 37 -16.12 -19.70 41.70
C VAL A 37 -16.03 -20.76 40.60
N PRO A 38 -16.12 -22.07 40.90
CA PRO A 38 -16.08 -23.11 39.88
C PRO A 38 -17.47 -23.33 39.27
N GLY A 39 -17.54 -23.32 37.94
CA GLY A 39 -18.66 -23.87 37.18
C GLY A 39 -19.35 -22.91 36.23
N LEU A 40 -18.87 -22.89 34.99
CA LEU A 40 -19.65 -22.78 33.73
C LEU A 40 -18.63 -22.65 32.60
N GLU A 41 -18.19 -23.79 32.05
CA GLU A 41 -17.48 -23.77 30.78
C GLU A 41 -18.44 -23.31 29.67
N PRO A 42 -18.11 -22.27 28.89
CA PRO A 42 -18.80 -22.04 27.64
C PRO A 42 -18.38 -23.17 26.71
N ARG A 43 -19.33 -24.03 26.35
CA ARG A 43 -19.16 -25.03 25.28
C ARG A 43 -18.77 -24.27 24.01
N SER A 44 -17.47 -24.23 23.72
CA SER A 44 -16.98 -23.76 22.43
C SER A 44 -17.48 -24.75 21.38
N ALA A 45 -18.45 -24.32 20.59
CA ALA A 45 -18.79 -24.99 19.35
C ALA A 45 -17.56 -24.89 18.44
N ARG A 46 -16.71 -25.92 18.46
CA ARG A 46 -15.63 -26.09 17.49
C ARG A 46 -16.27 -26.25 16.10
N ARG A 47 -16.50 -25.14 15.40
CA ARG A 47 -16.58 -25.15 13.94
C ARG A 47 -15.18 -25.47 13.45
N GLY A 48 -15.01 -26.63 12.81
CA GLY A 48 -13.76 -27.05 12.16
C GLY A 48 -13.44 -26.21 10.92
N GLY A 49 -13.30 -24.89 11.10
CA GLY A 49 -12.77 -24.00 10.07
C GLY A 49 -11.25 -24.11 10.01
N ARG A 50 -10.68 -23.91 8.83
CA ARG A 50 -9.23 -23.69 8.69
C ARG A 50 -8.80 -22.54 9.60
N PRO A 51 -7.59 -22.60 10.18
CA PRO A 51 -7.05 -21.46 10.93
C PRO A 51 -6.99 -20.24 10.01
N ILE A 52 -7.50 -19.11 10.51
CA ILE A 52 -7.42 -17.81 9.84
C ILE A 52 -5.95 -17.45 9.67
N GLN A 53 -5.52 -17.22 8.43
CA GLN A 53 -4.15 -16.83 8.13
C GLN A 53 -4.08 -15.33 7.88
N ILE A 54 -3.33 -14.63 8.71
CA ILE A 54 -3.01 -13.22 8.52
C ILE A 54 -1.51 -13.12 8.28
N ALA A 55 -1.15 -12.54 7.16
CA ALA A 55 0.24 -12.34 6.76
C ALA A 55 0.61 -10.86 6.81
N THR A 56 1.84 -10.58 7.19
CA THR A 56 2.48 -9.28 6.94
C THR A 56 3.07 -9.36 5.53
N PRO A 57 2.59 -8.55 4.56
CA PRO A 57 3.15 -8.55 3.22
C PRO A 57 4.57 -8.01 3.26
N ARG A 58 5.43 -8.52 2.38
CA ARG A 58 6.84 -8.10 2.31
C ARG A 58 7.03 -6.88 1.43
N LEU A 59 6.15 -6.67 0.44
CA LEU A 59 6.22 -5.56 -0.51
C LEU A 59 7.58 -5.50 -1.23
N GLU A 60 8.09 -6.68 -1.61
CA GLU A 60 9.40 -6.86 -2.24
C GLU A 60 9.33 -7.78 -3.47
N LEU A 61 10.25 -7.59 -4.42
CA LEU A 61 10.42 -8.49 -5.56
C LEU A 61 11.20 -9.74 -5.14
N SER A 62 10.48 -10.82 -4.83
CA SER A 62 11.06 -12.11 -4.45
C SER A 62 12.09 -12.66 -5.44
N ASP A 63 13.14 -13.25 -4.88
CA ASP A 63 14.22 -13.95 -5.57
C ASP A 63 14.05 -15.48 -5.55
N LYS A 64 12.99 -16.00 -4.91
CA LYS A 64 12.68 -17.42 -4.91
C LYS A 64 12.51 -17.91 -6.37
N PRO A 65 13.07 -19.08 -6.76
CA PRO A 65 13.06 -19.52 -8.15
C PRO A 65 11.67 -19.58 -8.80
N ALA A 66 10.63 -20.01 -8.05
CA ALA A 66 9.26 -20.04 -8.56
C ALA A 66 8.70 -18.63 -8.81
N ALA A 67 8.98 -17.68 -7.91
CA ALA A 67 8.60 -16.28 -8.05
C ALA A 67 9.32 -15.60 -9.23
N LEU A 68 10.60 -15.90 -9.43
CA LEU A 68 11.38 -15.43 -10.59
C LEU A 68 10.72 -15.88 -11.91
N VAL A 69 10.41 -17.18 -12.04
CA VAL A 69 9.76 -17.73 -13.24
C VAL A 69 8.36 -17.14 -13.44
N LEU A 70 7.56 -17.02 -12.38
CA LEU A 70 6.24 -16.39 -12.45
C LEU A 70 6.33 -14.94 -12.92
N ARG A 71 7.26 -14.16 -12.35
CA ARG A 71 7.47 -12.76 -12.74
C ARG A 71 7.92 -12.65 -14.20
N THR A 72 8.83 -13.50 -14.67
CA THR A 72 9.23 -13.54 -16.07
C THR A 72 8.04 -13.87 -16.99
N ALA A 73 7.18 -14.82 -16.62
CA ALA A 73 5.96 -15.11 -17.37
C ALA A 73 4.97 -13.92 -17.39
N ARG A 74 4.86 -13.16 -16.29
CA ARG A 74 4.01 -11.96 -16.24
C ARG A 74 4.47 -10.87 -17.21
N LEU A 75 5.78 -10.66 -17.29
CA LEU A 75 6.36 -9.52 -17.99
C LEU A 75 6.64 -9.79 -19.47
N SER A 76 6.95 -11.05 -19.81
CA SER A 76 7.44 -11.43 -21.14
C SER A 76 6.68 -12.61 -21.74
N GLY A 77 5.62 -13.09 -21.08
CA GLY A 77 4.78 -14.17 -21.60
C GLY A 77 4.01 -13.76 -22.86
N PRO A 78 3.75 -14.70 -23.80
CA PRO A 78 4.20 -16.09 -23.83
C PRO A 78 5.71 -16.22 -24.04
N ILE A 79 6.38 -17.09 -23.28
CA ILE A 79 7.84 -17.24 -23.29
C ILE A 79 8.28 -18.71 -23.29
N PHE A 80 9.40 -19.03 -23.93
CA PHE A 80 10.01 -20.37 -23.88
C PHE A 80 10.89 -20.56 -22.64
N ARG A 81 11.18 -21.82 -22.30
CA ARG A 81 11.92 -22.17 -21.06
C ARG A 81 13.39 -21.76 -21.11
N ASP A 82 14.01 -21.74 -22.28
CA ASP A 82 15.37 -21.22 -22.51
C ASP A 82 15.43 -19.71 -22.38
N ASP A 83 14.52 -18.98 -23.03
CA ASP A 83 14.42 -17.52 -22.89
C ASP A 83 14.16 -17.12 -21.43
N ALA A 84 13.33 -17.89 -20.73
CA ALA A 84 13.09 -17.68 -19.30
C ALA A 84 14.34 -17.99 -18.45
N ALA A 85 15.18 -18.95 -18.83
CA ALA A 85 16.46 -19.21 -18.15
C ALA A 85 17.43 -18.04 -18.31
N GLU A 86 17.53 -17.47 -19.52
CA GLU A 86 18.32 -16.27 -19.78
C GLU A 86 17.79 -15.08 -18.97
N ALA A 87 16.49 -14.79 -19.04
CA ALA A 87 15.88 -13.64 -18.37
C ALA A 87 15.94 -13.73 -16.82
N THR A 88 15.88 -14.94 -16.26
CA THR A 88 15.94 -15.13 -14.80
C THR A 88 17.36 -15.30 -14.26
N GLY A 89 18.33 -15.66 -15.10
CA GLY A 89 19.67 -16.08 -14.70
C GLY A 89 19.74 -17.44 -14.00
N LEU A 90 18.64 -18.23 -14.03
CA LEU A 90 18.59 -19.57 -13.43
C LEU A 90 19.09 -20.64 -14.41
N SER A 91 19.53 -21.78 -13.88
CA SER A 91 19.83 -22.94 -14.74
C SER A 91 18.56 -23.44 -15.46
N ILE A 92 18.71 -23.92 -16.70
CA ILE A 92 17.58 -24.49 -17.46
C ILE A 92 16.88 -25.63 -16.72
N SER A 93 17.64 -26.44 -15.96
CA SER A 93 17.09 -27.50 -15.10
C SER A 93 16.21 -26.95 -13.98
N THR A 94 16.56 -25.80 -13.41
CA THR A 94 15.75 -25.12 -12.39
C THR A 94 14.50 -24.51 -13.00
N VAL A 95 14.61 -23.82 -14.14
CA VAL A 95 13.44 -23.30 -14.85
C VAL A 95 12.48 -24.42 -15.22
N ASN A 96 12.95 -25.53 -15.78
CA ASN A 96 12.11 -26.68 -16.11
C ASN A 96 11.34 -27.20 -14.89
N ARG A 97 12.01 -27.32 -13.74
CA ARG A 97 11.39 -27.76 -12.48
C ARG A 97 10.31 -26.78 -12.02
N GLN A 98 10.60 -25.47 -12.01
CA GLN A 98 9.65 -24.47 -11.53
C GLN A 98 8.46 -24.29 -12.48
N VAL A 99 8.69 -24.26 -13.79
CA VAL A 99 7.62 -24.23 -14.79
C VAL A 99 6.73 -25.45 -14.64
N GLY A 100 7.30 -26.65 -14.48
CA GLY A 100 6.52 -27.88 -14.25
C GLY A 100 5.66 -27.82 -12.98
N ALA A 101 6.21 -27.31 -11.88
CA ALA A 101 5.47 -27.14 -10.63
C ALA A 101 4.33 -26.11 -10.76
N LEU A 102 4.59 -24.96 -11.41
CA LEU A 102 3.60 -23.90 -11.60
C LEU A 102 2.50 -24.29 -12.62
N LEU A 103 2.83 -25.07 -13.65
CA LEU A 103 1.84 -25.68 -14.57
C LEU A 103 0.96 -26.68 -13.83
N LYS A 104 1.54 -27.55 -12.99
CA LYS A 104 0.78 -28.50 -12.17
C LYS A 104 -0.14 -27.79 -11.17
N ALA A 105 0.31 -26.66 -10.65
CA ALA A 105 -0.46 -25.76 -9.78
C ALA A 105 -1.54 -24.96 -10.55
N GLY A 106 -1.51 -24.97 -11.88
CA GLY A 106 -2.42 -24.20 -12.73
C GLY A 106 -2.08 -22.70 -12.82
N LEU A 107 -1.06 -22.20 -12.13
CA LEU A 107 -0.68 -20.78 -12.13
C LEU A 107 -0.08 -20.34 -13.49
N LEU A 108 0.46 -21.30 -14.25
CA LEU A 108 0.87 -21.12 -15.63
C LEU A 108 0.01 -22.00 -16.54
N ARG A 109 -0.02 -21.65 -17.83
CA ARG A 109 -0.56 -22.50 -18.90
C ARG A 109 0.38 -22.55 -20.08
N GLU A 110 0.38 -23.68 -20.80
CA GLU A 110 1.12 -23.81 -22.06
C GLU A 110 0.27 -23.30 -23.23
N ARG A 111 0.94 -22.69 -24.22
CA ARG A 111 0.32 -22.18 -25.44
C ARG A 111 0.71 -23.03 -26.64
N ALA A 112 0.07 -24.20 -26.74
CA ALA A 112 0.32 -25.15 -27.83
C ALA A 112 0.03 -24.57 -29.22
N ASP A 113 -0.88 -23.61 -29.31
CA ASP A 113 -1.23 -22.85 -30.50
C ASP A 113 -0.09 -21.93 -31.00
N LEU A 114 0.92 -21.67 -30.16
CA LEU A 114 2.10 -20.86 -30.48
C LEU A 114 3.37 -21.72 -30.66
N ALA A 115 3.23 -23.04 -30.77
CA ALA A 115 4.36 -23.93 -31.01
C ALA A 115 4.93 -23.70 -32.43
N PRO A 116 6.26 -23.60 -32.60
CA PRO A 116 6.88 -23.52 -33.92
C PRO A 116 6.51 -24.72 -34.80
N ALA A 117 6.09 -24.45 -36.04
CA ALA A 117 5.76 -25.50 -37.00
C ALA A 117 7.02 -26.30 -37.42
N GLY A 118 6.87 -27.61 -37.62
CA GLY A 118 7.93 -28.46 -38.18
C GLY A 118 9.06 -28.86 -37.21
N ALA A 119 8.90 -28.65 -35.90
CA ALA A 119 9.89 -29.11 -34.92
C ALA A 119 9.96 -30.65 -34.87
N ILE A 120 11.13 -31.22 -35.11
CA ILE A 120 11.40 -32.65 -34.95
C ILE A 120 11.61 -32.95 -33.46
N GLY A 121 10.81 -33.86 -32.89
CA GLY A 121 10.85 -34.23 -31.47
C GLY A 121 9.66 -33.69 -30.67
N ARG A 122 9.77 -33.67 -29.33
CA ARG A 122 8.69 -33.15 -28.46
C ARG A 122 8.56 -31.63 -28.70
N PRO A 123 7.36 -31.13 -29.04
CA PRO A 123 7.16 -29.72 -29.33
C PRO A 123 7.63 -28.81 -28.20
N ARG A 124 8.37 -27.75 -28.54
CA ARG A 124 8.74 -26.69 -27.59
C ARG A 124 7.51 -25.80 -27.41
N LEU A 125 6.90 -25.86 -26.24
CA LEU A 125 5.71 -25.07 -25.93
C LEU A 125 6.08 -23.84 -25.10
N PRO A 126 5.73 -22.62 -25.55
CA PRO A 126 5.84 -21.45 -24.71
C PRO A 126 4.77 -21.51 -23.61
N PHE A 127 5.02 -20.81 -22.51
CA PHE A 127 4.12 -20.73 -21.38
C PHE A 127 3.83 -19.27 -21.01
N GLU A 128 2.69 -19.06 -20.36
CA GLU A 128 2.25 -17.76 -19.87
C GLU A 128 1.48 -17.91 -18.56
N ILE A 129 1.18 -16.77 -17.92
CA ILE A 129 0.36 -16.72 -16.71
C ILE A 129 -1.06 -17.18 -17.00
N ASN A 130 -1.61 -17.99 -16.09
CA ASN A 130 -3.03 -18.32 -16.11
C ASN A 130 -3.86 -17.17 -15.53
N VAL A 131 -4.53 -16.42 -16.41
CA VAL A 131 -5.44 -15.33 -16.04
C VAL A 131 -6.90 -15.73 -16.03
N THR A 132 -7.25 -17.00 -16.29
CA THR A 132 -8.65 -17.44 -16.37
C THR A 132 -9.16 -17.98 -15.04
N ASP A 133 -8.34 -18.70 -14.28
CA ASP A 133 -8.85 -19.54 -13.19
C ASP A 133 -8.72 -18.88 -11.81
N PHE A 134 -7.76 -17.96 -11.66
CA PHE A 134 -7.38 -17.41 -10.35
C PHE A 134 -7.60 -15.91 -10.25
N LEU A 135 -8.08 -15.46 -9.09
CA LEU A 135 -8.19 -14.05 -8.71
C LEU A 135 -7.57 -13.81 -7.33
N THR A 136 -7.31 -12.56 -7.01
CA THR A 136 -7.15 -12.08 -5.63
C THR A 136 -8.16 -10.98 -5.32
N LEU A 137 -8.46 -10.76 -4.04
CA LEU A 137 -9.39 -9.73 -3.56
C LEU A 137 -8.59 -8.57 -2.95
N GLY A 138 -8.62 -7.40 -3.57
CA GLY A 138 -8.04 -6.18 -3.03
C GLY A 138 -9.09 -5.29 -2.35
N ILE A 139 -8.80 -4.82 -1.14
CA ILE A 139 -9.60 -3.84 -0.40
C ILE A 139 -8.71 -2.64 -0.07
N HIS A 140 -9.06 -1.45 -0.54
CA HIS A 140 -8.44 -0.20 -0.09
C HIS A 140 -9.40 0.55 0.80
N ILE A 141 -9.11 0.63 2.10
CA ILE A 141 -9.93 1.36 3.08
C ILE A 141 -9.41 2.79 3.14
N GLY A 142 -10.06 3.70 2.40
CA GLY A 142 -9.79 5.13 2.46
C GLY A 142 -10.64 5.83 3.52
N TYR A 143 -10.31 7.10 3.82
CA TYR A 143 -11.04 7.88 4.81
C TYR A 143 -12.52 8.08 4.46
N LYS A 144 -12.82 8.47 3.21
CA LYS A 144 -14.19 8.71 2.72
C LYS A 144 -14.77 7.56 1.89
N VAL A 145 -13.91 6.85 1.15
CA VAL A 145 -14.31 5.81 0.19
C VAL A 145 -13.47 4.56 0.38
N THR A 146 -14.13 3.41 0.39
CA THR A 146 -13.51 2.09 0.37
C THR A 146 -13.68 1.48 -1.02
N SER A 147 -12.56 1.07 -1.63
CA SER A 147 -12.55 0.39 -2.92
C SER A 147 -12.38 -1.10 -2.70
N ILE A 148 -13.23 -1.91 -3.32
CA ILE A 148 -13.17 -3.38 -3.27
C ILE A 148 -13.02 -3.88 -4.71
N THR A 149 -12.01 -4.69 -4.96
CA THR A 149 -11.55 -5.03 -6.30
C THR A 149 -11.13 -6.48 -6.38
N THR A 150 -11.25 -7.09 -7.56
CA THR A 150 -10.59 -8.35 -7.87
C THR A 150 -9.49 -8.13 -8.89
N HIS A 151 -8.38 -8.84 -8.73
CA HIS A 151 -7.24 -8.78 -9.65
C HIS A 151 -6.92 -10.15 -10.22
N ASP A 152 -6.49 -10.19 -11.47
CA ASP A 152 -5.84 -11.38 -12.02
C ASP A 152 -4.36 -11.46 -11.59
N LEU A 153 -3.70 -12.55 -11.97
CA LEU A 153 -2.27 -12.78 -11.67
C LEU A 153 -1.31 -11.88 -12.48
N LEU A 154 -1.82 -11.01 -13.35
CA LEU A 154 -1.05 -9.94 -14.01
C LEU A 154 -1.19 -8.60 -13.27
N HIS A 155 -1.87 -8.56 -12.11
CA HIS A 155 -2.21 -7.35 -11.36
C HIS A 155 -3.24 -6.46 -12.09
N ARG A 156 -4.01 -6.99 -13.04
CA ARG A 156 -5.06 -6.23 -13.72
C ARG A 156 -6.34 -6.28 -12.92
N VAL A 157 -7.03 -5.14 -12.80
CA VAL A 157 -8.35 -5.07 -12.18
C VAL A 157 -9.36 -5.79 -13.08
N VAL A 158 -9.98 -6.86 -12.58
CA VAL A 158 -11.00 -7.64 -13.27
C VAL A 158 -12.40 -7.14 -12.92
N GLY A 159 -12.59 -6.64 -11.70
CA GLY A 159 -13.80 -5.96 -11.29
C GLY A 159 -13.55 -5.04 -10.12
N ALA A 160 -14.40 -4.02 -9.96
CA ALA A 160 -14.30 -3.05 -8.90
C ALA A 160 -15.69 -2.57 -8.46
N ILE A 161 -15.83 -2.29 -7.17
CA ILE A 161 -16.88 -1.44 -6.61
C ILE A 161 -16.24 -0.43 -5.66
N GLN A 162 -16.91 0.70 -5.49
CA GLN A 162 -16.62 1.66 -4.43
C GLN A 162 -17.84 1.79 -3.54
N ILE A 163 -17.59 1.87 -2.23
CA ILE A 163 -18.61 2.18 -1.23
C ILE A 163 -18.12 3.37 -0.40
N PRO A 164 -19.02 4.22 0.11
CA PRO A 164 -18.66 5.12 1.20
C PRO A 164 -18.04 4.30 2.34
N THR A 165 -16.92 4.76 2.89
CA THR A 165 -16.31 4.11 4.05
C THR A 165 -17.32 4.19 5.20
N PRO A 166 -17.79 3.06 5.75
CA PRO A 166 -18.83 3.09 6.78
C PRO A 166 -18.35 3.81 8.04
N ILE A 167 -19.16 4.75 8.53
CA ILE A 167 -18.93 5.41 9.81
C ILE A 167 -19.76 4.67 10.85
N ALA A 168 -19.09 4.16 11.88
CA ALA A 168 -19.70 3.41 12.97
C ALA A 168 -19.06 3.81 14.31
N GLU A 169 -19.64 3.35 15.41
CA GLU A 169 -19.14 3.67 16.77
C GLU A 169 -17.81 2.99 17.04
N THR A 170 -17.57 1.81 16.45
CA THR A 170 -16.34 1.05 16.64
C THR A 170 -15.70 0.61 15.31
N PRO A 171 -14.37 0.41 15.27
CA PRO A 171 -13.69 -0.12 14.09
C PRO A 171 -14.28 -1.46 13.62
N GLU A 172 -14.64 -2.34 14.55
CA GLU A 172 -15.16 -3.68 14.26
C GLU A 172 -16.48 -3.64 13.48
N GLN A 173 -17.36 -2.69 13.79
CA GLN A 173 -18.61 -2.49 13.07
C GLN A 173 -18.36 -2.03 11.63
N THR A 174 -17.46 -1.05 11.43
CA THR A 174 -17.04 -0.62 10.08
C THR A 174 -16.41 -1.77 9.30
N LEU A 175 -15.49 -2.51 9.91
CA LEU A 175 -14.79 -3.64 9.29
C LEU A 175 -15.75 -4.78 8.93
N THR A 176 -16.74 -5.06 9.77
CA THR A 176 -17.79 -6.06 9.48
C THR A 176 -18.60 -5.65 8.25
N ALA A 177 -19.01 -4.38 8.16
CA ALA A 177 -19.74 -3.88 6.99
C ALA A 177 -18.92 -3.92 5.69
N ILE A 178 -17.62 -3.60 5.78
CA ILE A 178 -16.67 -3.72 4.65
C ILE A 178 -16.51 -5.20 4.26
N GLY A 179 -16.30 -6.09 5.23
CA GLY A 179 -16.16 -7.53 5.03
C GLY A 179 -17.39 -8.17 4.38
N ASP A 180 -18.60 -7.78 4.81
CA ASP A 180 -19.86 -8.23 4.20
C ASP A 180 -20.03 -7.73 2.76
N SER A 181 -19.57 -6.51 2.47
CA SER A 181 -19.57 -5.96 1.11
C SER A 181 -18.57 -6.70 0.23
N ALA A 182 -17.39 -7.01 0.77
CA ALA A 182 -16.35 -7.77 0.08
C ALA A 182 -16.77 -9.21 -0.21
N ARG A 183 -17.40 -9.89 0.76
CA ARG A 183 -17.98 -11.23 0.60
C ARG A 183 -19.04 -11.25 -0.51
N ARG A 184 -19.96 -10.26 -0.51
CA ARG A 184 -20.98 -10.13 -1.56
C ARG A 184 -20.36 -9.85 -2.93
N PHE A 185 -19.34 -9.00 -2.98
CA PHE A 185 -18.63 -8.67 -4.21
C PHE A 185 -17.92 -9.89 -4.80
N VAL A 186 -17.17 -10.64 -3.98
CA VAL A 186 -16.39 -11.80 -4.43
C VAL A 186 -17.27 -12.98 -4.85
N GLY A 187 -18.47 -13.11 -4.26
CA GLY A 187 -19.46 -14.13 -4.62
C GLY A 187 -19.94 -14.08 -6.09
N ARG A 188 -19.62 -13.01 -6.84
CA ARG A 188 -19.91 -12.90 -8.28
C ARG A 188 -18.98 -13.75 -9.16
N TRP A 189 -17.86 -14.22 -8.63
CA TRP A 189 -16.83 -14.96 -9.38
C TRP A 189 -16.94 -16.47 -9.18
N SER A 190 -18.10 -17.08 -9.49
CA SER A 190 -18.34 -18.51 -9.25
C SER A 190 -17.44 -19.46 -10.05
N ASN A 191 -16.93 -19.01 -11.20
CA ASN A 191 -16.09 -19.81 -12.09
C ASN A 191 -14.59 -19.61 -11.86
N ARG A 192 -14.20 -18.80 -10.86
CA ARG A 192 -12.80 -18.47 -10.58
C ARG A 192 -12.50 -18.65 -9.11
N ARG A 193 -11.33 -19.19 -8.79
CA ARG A 193 -10.88 -19.34 -7.41
C ARG A 193 -10.19 -18.07 -6.95
N VAL A 194 -10.69 -17.47 -5.87
CA VAL A 194 -10.02 -16.34 -5.22
C VAL A 194 -9.01 -16.89 -4.22
N LEU A 195 -7.73 -16.58 -4.44
CA LEU A 195 -6.63 -17.13 -3.69
C LEU A 195 -6.43 -16.38 -2.37
N TRP A 196 -6.33 -15.06 -2.44
CA TRP A 196 -5.83 -14.26 -1.32
C TRP A 196 -6.56 -12.93 -1.26
N ALA A 197 -6.70 -12.38 -0.06
CA ALA A 197 -7.23 -11.04 0.16
C ALA A 197 -6.13 -10.08 0.64
N GLY A 198 -6.14 -8.84 0.18
CA GLY A 198 -5.19 -7.81 0.58
C GLY A 198 -5.91 -6.55 1.00
N VAL A 199 -5.52 -5.99 2.14
CA VAL A 199 -6.06 -4.73 2.65
C VAL A 199 -4.97 -3.66 2.66
N ALA A 200 -5.15 -2.63 1.85
CA ALA A 200 -4.37 -1.39 1.92
C ALA A 200 -5.17 -0.35 2.71
N ILE A 201 -4.58 0.23 3.75
CA ILE A 201 -5.29 1.16 4.64
C ILE A 201 -4.37 2.29 5.12
N GLY A 202 -4.96 3.47 5.35
CA GLY A 202 -4.26 4.58 5.99
C GLY A 202 -3.80 4.25 7.41
N GLY A 203 -2.77 4.97 7.89
CA GLY A 203 -2.25 4.78 9.23
C GLY A 203 -1.24 3.64 9.36
N ARG A 204 -0.97 3.27 10.61
CA ARG A 204 0.06 2.30 11.00
C ARG A 204 -0.54 0.91 11.06
N VAL A 205 0.08 -0.04 10.37
CA VAL A 205 -0.28 -1.46 10.43
C VAL A 205 0.77 -2.19 11.27
N ALA A 206 0.33 -2.87 12.32
CA ALA A 206 1.15 -3.74 13.15
C ALA A 206 1.04 -5.21 12.71
N GLU A 207 1.87 -6.07 13.31
CA GLU A 207 1.80 -7.51 13.12
C GLU A 207 0.39 -8.05 13.37
N GLY A 208 -0.05 -9.06 12.62
CA GLY A 208 -1.41 -9.61 12.72
C GLY A 208 -2.50 -8.70 12.12
N GLY A 209 -2.12 -7.60 11.46
CA GLY A 209 -3.06 -6.71 10.78
C GLY A 209 -3.88 -5.83 11.73
N PHE A 210 -3.30 -5.46 12.88
CA PHE A 210 -3.86 -4.43 13.77
C PHE A 210 -3.53 -3.03 13.26
N VAL A 211 -4.48 -2.10 13.33
CA VAL A 211 -4.34 -0.78 12.70
C VAL A 211 -4.64 0.38 13.64
N ASP A 212 -3.70 1.32 13.72
CA ASP A 212 -3.95 2.66 14.25
C ASP A 212 -4.19 3.62 13.08
N HIS A 213 -5.39 4.21 13.03
CA HIS A 213 -5.79 5.12 11.95
C HIS A 213 -6.25 6.46 12.53
N PRO A 214 -5.38 7.48 12.63
CA PRO A 214 -5.70 8.74 13.30
C PRO A 214 -6.95 9.43 12.74
N ARG A 215 -7.08 9.51 11.41
CA ARG A 215 -8.24 10.12 10.75
C ARG A 215 -9.57 9.38 10.99
N LEU A 216 -9.54 8.06 11.15
CA LEU A 216 -10.74 7.26 11.47
C LEU A 216 -10.94 7.11 12.99
N GLY A 217 -10.04 7.64 13.81
CA GLY A 217 -10.08 7.51 15.27
C GLY A 217 -9.81 6.08 15.77
N TRP A 218 -9.15 5.24 14.97
CA TRP A 218 -8.91 3.84 15.33
C TRP A 218 -7.62 3.68 16.13
N THR A 219 -7.66 2.81 17.13
CA THR A 219 -6.50 2.35 17.89
C THR A 219 -6.60 0.84 18.03
N ASP A 220 -5.55 0.13 17.63
CA ASP A 220 -5.48 -1.34 17.68
C ASP A 220 -6.67 -2.05 17.01
N ALA A 221 -7.17 -1.51 15.88
CA ALA A 221 -8.31 -2.09 15.19
C ALA A 221 -7.93 -3.43 14.53
N PRO A 222 -8.68 -4.54 14.76
CA PRO A 222 -8.30 -5.89 14.32
C PRO A 222 -8.69 -6.16 12.85
N VAL A 223 -8.15 -5.35 11.92
CA VAL A 223 -8.48 -5.38 10.47
C VAL A 223 -8.24 -6.76 9.87
N GLY A 224 -7.07 -7.35 10.11
CA GLY A 224 -6.71 -8.66 9.55
C GLY A 224 -7.71 -9.75 9.93
N ASN A 225 -8.00 -9.89 11.24
CA ASN A 225 -8.90 -10.92 11.76
C ASN A 225 -10.31 -10.78 11.19
N ILE A 226 -10.92 -9.59 11.32
CA ILE A 226 -12.31 -9.37 10.94
C ILE A 226 -12.51 -9.56 9.45
N ILE A 227 -11.61 -9.04 8.61
CA ILE A 227 -11.72 -9.19 7.17
C ILE A 227 -11.51 -10.66 6.78
N ALA A 228 -10.52 -11.35 7.35
CA ALA A 228 -10.25 -12.74 7.01
C ALA A 228 -11.43 -13.67 7.39
N GLU A 229 -12.03 -13.46 8.56
CA GLU A 229 -13.26 -14.16 8.96
C GLU A 229 -14.42 -13.86 8.01
N ALA A 230 -14.58 -12.60 7.64
CA ALA A 230 -15.68 -12.18 6.79
C ALA A 230 -15.57 -12.76 5.37
N VAL A 231 -14.37 -12.82 4.77
CA VAL A 231 -14.21 -13.30 3.39
C VAL A 231 -13.83 -14.78 3.29
N GLY A 232 -13.42 -15.41 4.39
CA GLY A 232 -13.00 -16.81 4.41
C GLY A 232 -11.71 -17.10 3.64
N LEU A 233 -10.82 -16.11 3.55
CA LEU A 233 -9.55 -16.17 2.80
C LEU A 233 -8.39 -15.79 3.73
N PRO A 234 -7.16 -16.25 3.43
CA PRO A 234 -5.96 -15.61 3.96
C PRO A 234 -5.93 -14.12 3.61
N VAL A 235 -5.50 -13.29 4.54
CA VAL A 235 -5.46 -11.83 4.39
C VAL A 235 -4.07 -11.29 4.66
N SER A 236 -3.59 -10.41 3.78
CA SER A 236 -2.46 -9.52 4.06
C SER A 236 -2.96 -8.09 4.33
N VAL A 237 -2.36 -7.38 5.28
CA VAL A 237 -2.70 -5.98 5.59
C VAL A 237 -1.43 -5.12 5.50
N ALA A 238 -1.50 -3.99 4.81
CA ALA A 238 -0.37 -3.07 4.65
C ALA A 238 -0.80 -1.61 4.71
N SER A 239 0.16 -0.73 5.05
CA SER A 239 -0.08 0.71 4.93
C SER A 239 -0.24 1.11 3.47
N HIS A 240 -1.17 2.02 3.19
CA HIS A 240 -1.58 2.29 1.82
C HIS A 240 -0.47 2.92 0.96
N VAL A 241 0.37 3.82 1.48
CA VAL A 241 1.43 4.45 0.66
C VAL A 241 2.54 3.46 0.33
N GLU A 242 2.89 2.58 1.28
CA GLU A 242 3.82 1.48 1.05
C GLU A 242 3.27 0.51 -0.01
N ALA A 243 1.98 0.18 0.08
CA ALA A 243 1.29 -0.63 -0.92
C ALA A 243 1.24 0.02 -2.32
N MET A 244 1.10 1.35 -2.40
CA MET A 244 1.16 2.10 -3.66
C MET A 244 2.56 2.06 -4.27
N ALA A 245 3.61 2.22 -3.46
CA ALA A 245 4.99 2.04 -3.92
C ALA A 245 5.22 0.60 -4.41
N ALA A 246 4.71 -0.40 -3.70
CA ALA A 246 4.79 -1.80 -4.11
C ALA A 246 4.09 -2.06 -5.45
N ALA A 247 2.95 -1.39 -5.69
CA ALA A 247 2.24 -1.48 -6.96
C ALA A 247 3.08 -0.95 -8.13
N GLU A 248 3.80 0.17 -7.95
CA GLU A 248 4.73 0.67 -8.99
C GLU A 248 5.88 -0.31 -9.23
N LEU A 249 6.46 -0.84 -8.16
CA LEU A 249 7.58 -1.78 -8.24
C LEU A 249 7.23 -3.07 -9.01
N VAL A 250 6.01 -3.57 -8.81
CA VAL A 250 5.51 -4.80 -9.45
C VAL A 250 5.28 -4.63 -10.95
N VAL A 251 5.02 -3.41 -11.42
CA VAL A 251 4.78 -3.08 -12.83
C VAL A 251 6.06 -2.59 -13.52
N ASN A 252 7.00 -2.00 -12.77
CA ASN A 252 8.29 -1.49 -13.27
C ASN A 252 9.48 -2.26 -12.67
N PRO A 253 9.69 -3.54 -13.06
CA PRO A 253 10.77 -4.36 -12.52
C PRO A 253 12.18 -3.86 -12.91
N SER A 254 12.30 -2.95 -13.88
CA SER A 254 13.55 -2.22 -14.16
C SER A 254 14.08 -1.50 -12.92
N ASP A 255 13.19 -1.14 -12.01
CA ASP A 255 13.52 -0.41 -10.79
C ASP A 255 14.10 -1.33 -9.69
N LYS A 256 14.21 -2.64 -9.95
CA LYS A 256 14.76 -3.63 -9.01
C LYS A 256 16.16 -3.29 -8.50
N ARG A 257 16.96 -2.55 -9.25
CA ARG A 257 18.33 -2.12 -8.84
C ARG A 257 18.44 -0.61 -8.66
N SER A 258 17.31 0.05 -8.43
CA SER A 258 17.22 1.48 -8.22
C SER A 258 16.53 1.79 -6.90
N SER A 259 16.64 3.03 -6.50
CA SER A 259 15.90 3.62 -5.40
C SER A 259 14.86 4.60 -5.93
N PHE A 260 13.65 4.57 -5.36
CA PHE A 260 12.65 5.58 -5.66
C PHE A 260 11.90 6.04 -4.42
N LEU A 261 11.52 7.33 -4.44
CA LEU A 261 10.62 7.92 -3.47
C LEU A 261 9.22 8.00 -4.08
N TYR A 262 8.25 7.32 -3.49
CA TYR A 262 6.84 7.49 -3.80
C TYR A 262 6.26 8.59 -2.92
N PHE A 263 5.77 9.67 -3.51
CA PHE A 263 5.14 10.78 -2.81
C PHE A 263 3.64 10.80 -3.13
N TYR A 264 2.81 10.52 -2.13
CA TYR A 264 1.36 10.45 -2.26
C TYR A 264 0.67 11.71 -1.73
N ALA A 265 -0.26 12.26 -2.50
CA ALA A 265 -1.15 13.33 -2.06
C ALA A 265 -2.58 13.16 -2.59
N ARG A 266 -3.55 13.14 -1.67
CA ARG A 266 -4.99 13.25 -1.92
C ARG A 266 -5.70 13.77 -0.67
N GLU A 267 -6.42 12.91 0.05
CA GLU A 267 -7.09 13.20 1.32
C GLU A 267 -6.09 13.12 2.48
N MET A 268 -5.03 12.34 2.27
CA MET A 268 -3.86 12.21 3.14
C MET A 268 -2.60 12.53 2.33
N VAL A 269 -1.53 12.91 3.03
CA VAL A 269 -0.20 13.14 2.44
C VAL A 269 0.81 12.21 3.10
N GLY A 270 1.53 11.44 2.29
CA GLY A 270 2.47 10.44 2.80
C GLY A 270 3.54 10.09 1.78
N ILE A 271 4.56 9.39 2.25
CA ILE A 271 5.66 8.90 1.41
C ILE A 271 5.94 7.43 1.67
N ALA A 272 6.52 6.78 0.69
CA ALA A 272 7.18 5.48 0.83
C ALA A 272 8.49 5.51 0.04
N PHE A 273 9.46 4.74 0.48
CA PHE A 273 10.78 4.66 -0.15
C PHE A 273 11.08 3.22 -0.50
N SER A 274 11.60 2.97 -1.69
CA SER A 274 12.00 1.66 -2.17
C SER A 274 13.48 1.65 -2.50
N VAL A 275 14.17 0.56 -2.18
CA VAL A 275 15.58 0.31 -2.51
C VAL A 275 15.73 -1.14 -2.91
N ASP A 276 16.47 -1.41 -3.98
CA ASP A 276 16.83 -2.77 -4.44
C ASP A 276 15.61 -3.71 -4.60
N GLY A 277 14.49 -3.14 -5.05
CA GLY A 277 13.26 -3.86 -5.27
C GLY A 277 12.54 -4.31 -3.98
N ALA A 278 12.72 -3.58 -2.89
CA ALA A 278 11.95 -3.72 -1.66
C ALA A 278 11.45 -2.36 -1.17
N VAL A 279 10.16 -2.27 -0.85
CA VAL A 279 9.60 -1.10 -0.15
C VAL A 279 10.04 -1.14 1.30
N HIS A 280 10.54 -0.01 1.82
CA HIS A 280 10.92 0.12 3.22
C HIS A 280 9.68 0.17 4.13
N THR A 281 9.49 -0.88 4.92
CA THR A 281 8.39 -1.01 5.91
C THR A 281 8.95 -1.05 7.34
N PRO A 282 9.20 0.10 7.98
CA PRO A 282 9.83 0.15 9.30
C PRO A 282 8.87 -0.30 10.42
N THR A 283 9.42 -0.91 11.47
CA THR A 283 8.65 -1.41 12.63
C THR A 283 7.94 -0.29 13.41
N ALA A 284 8.41 0.95 13.30
CA ALA A 284 7.78 2.12 13.89
C ALA A 284 6.51 2.58 13.14
N GLY A 285 6.23 2.01 11.96
CA GLY A 285 5.13 2.42 11.09
C GLY A 285 5.57 3.36 9.96
N PRO A 286 4.66 3.63 9.01
CA PRO A 286 4.99 4.39 7.80
C PRO A 286 5.46 5.81 8.13
N PRO A 287 6.27 6.46 7.26
CA PRO A 287 6.67 7.85 7.44
C PRO A 287 5.46 8.80 7.60
N VAL A 288 5.49 9.68 8.60
CA VAL A 288 4.42 10.63 8.89
C VAL A 288 4.88 12.05 8.58
N ILE A 289 4.50 12.57 7.41
CA ILE A 289 4.94 13.90 6.94
C ILE A 289 3.84 14.96 6.93
N GLY A 290 2.58 14.58 7.17
CA GLY A 290 1.44 15.50 7.09
C GLY A 290 1.50 16.69 8.06
N HIS A 291 2.33 16.61 9.11
CA HIS A 291 2.54 17.69 10.08
C HIS A 291 3.69 18.64 9.72
N PHE A 292 4.44 18.36 8.65
CA PHE A 292 5.57 19.18 8.24
C PHE A 292 5.11 20.59 7.83
N PRO A 293 5.96 21.61 8.01
CA PRO A 293 5.61 22.98 7.69
C PRO A 293 5.41 23.16 6.18
N THR A 294 4.34 23.87 5.79
CA THR A 294 4.06 24.22 4.38
C THR A 294 4.81 25.45 3.89
N GLY A 295 5.37 26.22 4.83
CA GLY A 295 5.71 27.61 4.58
C GLY A 295 4.46 28.49 4.47
N ALA A 296 4.64 29.73 4.03
CA ALA A 296 3.55 30.69 3.86
C ALA A 296 2.63 30.28 2.71
N THR A 297 1.32 30.34 2.96
CA THR A 297 0.24 30.21 1.97
C THR A 297 -0.60 31.49 1.97
N THR A 298 -1.24 31.76 0.85
CA THR A 298 -2.06 32.96 0.61
C THR A 298 -3.54 32.62 0.54
N LEU A 299 -3.89 31.52 -0.14
CA LEU A 299 -5.26 31.09 -0.38
C LEU A 299 -5.61 29.82 0.40
N LEU A 300 -4.64 28.91 0.55
CA LEU A 300 -4.78 27.69 1.34
C LEU A 300 -4.57 27.92 2.84
N ASP A 301 -5.02 26.94 3.65
CA ASP A 301 -4.88 26.92 5.11
C ASP A 301 -5.55 28.12 5.82
N PRO A 302 -6.86 28.37 5.59
CA PRO A 302 -7.55 29.50 6.21
C PRO A 302 -7.59 29.44 7.74
N GLN A 303 -7.35 28.27 8.35
CA GLN A 303 -7.22 28.11 9.79
C GLN A 303 -5.78 28.29 10.30
N HIS A 304 -4.83 28.61 9.42
CA HIS A 304 -3.42 28.85 9.75
C HIS A 304 -2.78 27.72 10.57
N THR A 305 -3.06 26.47 10.20
CA THR A 305 -2.50 25.29 10.84
C THR A 305 -0.99 25.18 10.62
N GLY A 306 -0.49 25.68 9.49
CA GLY A 306 0.90 25.60 9.04
C GLY A 306 1.37 24.17 8.73
N ARG A 307 0.45 23.23 8.47
CA ARG A 307 0.76 21.79 8.33
C ARG A 307 0.42 21.26 6.94
N LEU A 308 1.31 20.44 6.38
CA LEU A 308 1.23 19.95 5.00
C LEU A 308 -0.08 19.27 4.62
N GLU A 309 -0.56 18.31 5.41
CA GLU A 309 -1.77 17.57 5.08
C GLU A 309 -3.05 18.42 5.21
N PRO A 310 -3.29 19.15 6.33
CA PRO A 310 -4.42 20.07 6.40
C PRO A 310 -4.45 21.09 5.27
N THR A 311 -3.31 21.61 4.85
CA THR A 311 -3.22 22.60 3.75
C THR A 311 -3.46 22.00 2.37
N ALA A 312 -2.85 20.83 2.07
CA ALA A 312 -2.78 20.29 0.71
C ALA A 312 -3.71 19.10 0.45
N SER A 313 -4.49 18.66 1.45
CA SER A 313 -5.48 17.61 1.26
C SER A 313 -6.70 18.08 0.47
N ASP A 314 -7.46 17.15 -0.11
CA ASP A 314 -8.73 17.47 -0.80
C ASP A 314 -9.69 18.24 0.14
N THR A 315 -9.83 17.79 1.39
CA THR A 315 -10.62 18.52 2.40
C THR A 315 -10.07 19.91 2.67
N GLY A 316 -8.76 20.06 2.82
CA GLY A 316 -8.13 21.37 3.03
C GLY A 316 -8.36 22.38 1.91
N VAL A 317 -8.28 21.92 0.65
CA VAL A 317 -8.54 22.76 -0.53
C VAL A 317 -10.01 23.17 -0.61
N VAL A 318 -10.94 22.27 -0.25
CA VAL A 318 -12.38 22.58 -0.20
C VAL A 318 -12.68 23.59 0.92
N GLU A 319 -12.09 23.42 2.11
CA GLU A 319 -12.22 24.38 3.21
C GLU A 319 -11.70 25.78 2.81
N ALA A 320 -10.57 25.84 2.11
CA ALA A 320 -10.03 27.07 1.55
C ALA A 320 -10.97 27.71 0.50
N ALA A 321 -11.52 26.91 -0.41
CA ALA A 321 -12.48 27.37 -1.41
C ALA A 321 -13.74 27.97 -0.77
N LEU A 322 -14.30 27.31 0.24
CA LEU A 322 -15.46 27.79 1.00
C LEU A 322 -15.14 29.09 1.76
N ALA A 323 -13.97 29.18 2.40
CA ALA A 323 -13.54 30.39 3.10
C ALA A 323 -13.38 31.60 2.14
N LEU A 324 -13.10 31.35 0.86
CA LEU A 324 -13.02 32.35 -0.21
C LEU A 324 -14.37 32.63 -0.90
N GLY A 325 -15.47 32.01 -0.43
CA GLY A 325 -16.82 32.23 -0.93
C GLY A 325 -17.18 31.47 -2.20
N LEU A 326 -16.41 30.43 -2.58
CA LEU A 326 -16.77 29.55 -3.69
C LEU A 326 -17.86 28.57 -3.26
N ASP A 327 -18.88 28.38 -4.09
CA ASP A 327 -19.96 27.42 -3.87
C ASP A 327 -19.54 26.03 -4.37
N VAL A 328 -18.93 25.24 -3.49
CA VAL A 328 -18.43 23.89 -3.78
C VAL A 328 -18.77 22.93 -2.65
N VAL A 329 -19.01 21.66 -2.98
CA VAL A 329 -19.30 20.60 -1.99
C VAL A 329 -18.07 19.72 -1.74
N ASP A 330 -17.25 19.52 -2.77
CA ASP A 330 -16.09 18.66 -2.74
C ASP A 330 -14.99 19.16 -3.69
N ILE A 331 -13.89 18.42 -3.74
CA ILE A 331 -12.72 18.76 -4.57
C ILE A 331 -13.06 18.74 -6.06
N GLU A 332 -14.01 17.90 -6.49
CA GLU A 332 -14.45 17.86 -7.88
C GLU A 332 -15.18 19.15 -8.26
N GLY A 333 -15.95 19.74 -7.33
CA GLY A 333 -16.51 21.08 -7.48
C GLY A 333 -15.45 22.15 -7.73
N VAL A 334 -14.34 22.13 -6.98
CA VAL A 334 -13.21 23.05 -7.18
C VAL A 334 -12.56 22.84 -8.55
N HIS A 335 -12.33 21.58 -8.95
CA HIS A 335 -11.83 21.26 -10.28
C HIS A 335 -12.78 21.71 -11.39
N ALA A 336 -14.09 21.54 -11.22
CA ALA A 336 -15.10 21.94 -12.18
C ALA A 336 -15.14 23.46 -12.37
N LEU A 337 -15.10 24.24 -11.28
CA LEU A 337 -15.01 25.70 -11.35
C LEU A 337 -13.73 26.16 -12.06
N ALA A 338 -12.59 25.57 -11.74
CA ALA A 338 -11.32 25.90 -12.41
C ALA A 338 -11.37 25.60 -13.91
N ARG A 339 -11.95 24.45 -14.32
CA ARG A 339 -12.17 24.12 -15.74
C ARG A 339 -13.17 25.07 -16.42
N GLY A 340 -14.14 25.58 -15.65
CA GLY A 340 -15.09 26.61 -16.09
C GLY A 340 -14.52 28.02 -16.20
N GLY A 341 -13.24 28.22 -15.84
CA GLY A 341 -12.55 29.50 -15.95
C GLY A 341 -12.54 30.36 -14.68
N ASP A 342 -13.01 29.83 -13.55
CA ASP A 342 -12.93 30.55 -12.27
C ASP A 342 -11.47 30.77 -11.84
N ALA A 343 -11.08 32.03 -11.67
CA ALA A 343 -9.71 32.40 -11.39
C ALA A 343 -9.27 32.00 -9.97
N THR A 344 -10.17 32.01 -9.00
CA THR A 344 -9.89 31.69 -7.60
C THR A 344 -9.69 30.18 -7.42
N ALA A 345 -10.58 29.38 -8.01
CA ALA A 345 -10.48 27.93 -8.01
C ALA A 345 -9.17 27.46 -8.69
N ARG A 346 -8.81 28.08 -9.82
CA ARG A 346 -7.53 27.82 -10.49
C ARG A 346 -6.35 28.18 -9.58
N ALA A 347 -6.35 29.37 -8.98
CA ALA A 347 -5.26 29.83 -8.11
C ALA A 347 -5.07 28.93 -6.87
N LEU A 348 -6.15 28.40 -6.28
CA LEU A 348 -6.08 27.42 -5.20
C LEU A 348 -5.33 26.14 -5.61
N LEU A 349 -5.66 25.59 -6.78
CA LEU A 349 -5.01 24.38 -7.30
C LEU A 349 -3.55 24.63 -7.69
N GLU A 350 -3.21 25.83 -8.18
CA GLU A 350 -1.85 26.25 -8.48
C GLU A 350 -1.00 26.43 -7.21
N GLU A 351 -1.56 27.03 -6.15
CA GLU A 351 -0.89 27.14 -4.85
C GLU A 351 -0.69 25.74 -4.22
N ARG A 352 -1.69 24.84 -4.31
CA ARG A 352 -1.57 23.45 -3.86
C ARG A 352 -0.39 22.74 -4.53
N ALA A 353 -0.28 22.88 -5.85
CA ALA A 353 0.81 22.30 -6.63
C ALA A 353 2.19 22.82 -6.20
N THR A 354 2.28 24.12 -5.90
CA THR A 354 3.51 24.75 -5.42
C THR A 354 3.91 24.24 -4.03
N VAL A 355 2.96 24.15 -3.10
CA VAL A 355 3.18 23.59 -1.74
C VAL A 355 3.65 22.14 -1.82
N LEU A 356 2.98 21.31 -2.62
CA LEU A 356 3.35 19.91 -2.81
C LEU A 356 4.73 19.77 -3.47
N GLY A 357 5.05 20.58 -4.49
CA GLY A 357 6.36 20.54 -5.14
C GLY A 357 7.52 20.89 -4.20
N ARG A 358 7.33 21.86 -3.28
CA ARG A 358 8.30 22.16 -2.22
C ARG A 358 8.49 20.97 -1.29
N ALA A 359 7.40 20.34 -0.83
CA ALA A 359 7.47 19.17 0.04
C ALA A 359 8.18 17.99 -0.65
N VAL A 360 7.88 17.73 -1.93
CA VAL A 360 8.56 16.73 -2.74
C VAL A 360 10.06 16.99 -2.80
N ALA A 361 10.50 18.22 -3.05
CA ALA A 361 11.92 18.57 -3.09
C ALA A 361 12.63 18.35 -1.77
N LEU A 362 12.03 18.75 -0.65
CA LEU A 362 12.61 18.54 0.68
C LEU A 362 12.80 17.04 0.96
N MET A 363 11.80 16.21 0.63
CA MET A 363 11.92 14.76 0.81
C MET A 363 12.98 14.18 -0.14
N ALA A 364 13.00 14.62 -1.40
CA ALA A 364 14.00 14.20 -2.37
C ALA A 364 15.43 14.51 -1.93
N ASP A 365 15.66 15.66 -1.28
CA ASP A 365 16.99 16.04 -0.77
C ASP A 365 17.41 15.20 0.45
N ILE A 366 16.46 14.72 1.26
CA ILE A 366 16.74 13.83 2.38
C ILE A 366 17.06 12.40 1.91
N PHE A 367 16.21 11.83 1.04
CA PHE A 367 16.32 10.43 0.63
C PHE A 367 17.29 10.22 -0.54
N ASN A 368 17.52 11.25 -1.34
CA ASN A 368 18.32 11.24 -2.56
C ASN A 368 18.09 10.01 -3.48
N PRO A 369 16.83 9.76 -3.91
CA PRO A 369 16.51 8.61 -4.74
C PRO A 369 16.98 8.77 -6.19
N ASP A 370 17.06 7.67 -6.94
CA ASP A 370 17.32 7.70 -8.39
C ASP A 370 16.19 8.39 -9.16
N HIS A 371 14.94 8.21 -8.72
CA HIS A 371 13.78 8.94 -9.24
C HIS A 371 12.65 9.08 -8.21
N ILE A 372 11.69 9.96 -8.51
CA ILE A 372 10.55 10.29 -7.66
C ILE A 372 9.28 9.94 -8.42
N ILE A 373 8.35 9.28 -7.76
CA ILE A 373 7.03 8.96 -8.31
C ILE A 373 5.98 9.75 -7.54
N LEU A 374 5.22 10.58 -8.25
CA LEU A 374 4.10 11.34 -7.73
C LEU A 374 2.81 10.53 -7.88
N GLY A 375 2.19 10.22 -6.74
CA GLY A 375 0.99 9.41 -6.65
C GLY A 375 -0.19 10.17 -6.05
N GLY A 376 -1.40 9.82 -6.48
CA GLY A 376 -2.63 10.38 -5.95
C GLY A 376 -3.21 11.53 -6.78
N GLN A 377 -4.49 11.75 -6.53
CA GLN A 377 -5.37 12.60 -7.31
C GLN A 377 -4.96 14.07 -7.32
N ALA A 378 -4.20 14.53 -6.31
CA ALA A 378 -3.62 15.87 -6.31
C ALA A 378 -2.71 16.14 -7.53
N PHE A 379 -2.14 15.08 -8.13
CA PHE A 379 -1.30 15.16 -9.32
C PHE A 379 -2.02 14.70 -10.60
N THR A 380 -3.00 13.79 -10.50
CA THR A 380 -3.65 13.20 -11.69
C THR A 380 -4.91 13.93 -12.14
N ASP A 381 -5.65 14.55 -11.23
CA ASP A 381 -6.98 15.10 -11.54
C ASP A 381 -6.90 16.50 -12.17
N ASN A 382 -5.74 17.17 -12.03
CA ASN A 382 -5.42 18.40 -12.75
C ASN A 382 -3.98 18.42 -13.31
N PRO A 383 -3.68 17.67 -14.39
CA PRO A 383 -2.33 17.57 -14.93
C PRO A 383 -1.71 18.90 -15.37
N SER A 384 -2.51 19.95 -15.61
CA SER A 384 -1.99 21.26 -16.01
C SER A 384 -1.18 21.95 -14.91
N THR A 385 -1.25 21.50 -13.66
CA THR A 385 -0.45 22.04 -12.55
C THR A 385 0.90 21.33 -12.39
N LEU A 386 1.15 20.21 -13.07
CA LEU A 386 2.42 19.47 -13.00
C LEU A 386 3.65 20.34 -13.33
N PRO A 387 3.62 21.27 -14.31
CA PRO A 387 4.73 22.20 -14.52
C PRO A 387 5.06 23.06 -13.29
N LEU A 388 4.06 23.43 -12.47
CA LEU A 388 4.26 24.18 -11.23
C LEU A 388 4.88 23.31 -10.14
N VAL A 389 4.43 22.05 -10.01
CA VAL A 389 5.09 21.07 -9.12
C VAL A 389 6.56 20.95 -9.49
N ALA A 390 6.86 20.76 -10.79
CA ALA A 390 8.23 20.62 -11.27
C ALA A 390 9.06 21.90 -11.08
N ALA A 391 8.47 23.08 -11.24
CA ALA A 391 9.13 24.36 -10.95
C ALA A 391 9.48 24.49 -9.46
N ALA A 392 8.51 24.25 -8.58
CA ALA A 392 8.71 24.29 -7.14
C ALA A 392 9.77 23.27 -6.67
N VAL A 393 9.80 22.07 -7.28
CA VAL A 393 10.85 21.07 -7.00
C VAL A 393 12.24 21.62 -7.36
N ARG A 394 12.40 22.20 -8.56
CA ARG A 394 13.69 22.77 -9.02
C ARG A 394 14.14 23.97 -8.20
N GLU A 395 13.22 24.81 -7.75
CA GLU A 395 13.52 26.01 -6.96
C GLU A 395 13.91 25.67 -5.52
N THR A 396 13.37 24.57 -4.98
CA THR A 396 13.57 24.18 -3.58
C THR A 396 14.74 23.22 -3.41
N SER A 397 14.92 22.28 -4.35
CA SER A 397 16.01 21.29 -4.28
C SER A 397 17.33 21.91 -4.70
N VAL A 398 18.40 21.59 -3.97
CA VAL A 398 19.77 21.99 -4.36
C VAL A 398 20.37 21.05 -5.41
N SER A 399 19.69 19.93 -5.72
CA SER A 399 20.13 18.99 -6.75
C SER A 399 19.74 19.50 -8.14
N PRO A 400 20.68 19.56 -9.11
CA PRO A 400 20.45 20.18 -10.40
C PRO A 400 19.49 19.39 -11.31
N LYS A 401 19.30 18.10 -11.04
CA LYS A 401 18.41 17.23 -11.81
C LYS A 401 17.70 16.24 -10.88
N ARG A 402 16.38 16.26 -10.91
CA ARG A 402 15.50 15.27 -10.29
C ARG A 402 14.65 14.64 -11.39
N ASP A 403 14.69 13.31 -11.48
CA ASP A 403 13.75 12.57 -12.32
C ASP A 403 12.44 12.43 -11.55
N VAL A 404 11.41 13.14 -12.00
CA VAL A 404 10.08 13.18 -11.37
C VAL A 404 9.07 12.65 -12.38
N ARG A 405 8.35 11.62 -11.98
CA ARG A 405 7.38 10.90 -12.81
C ARG A 405 6.03 10.88 -12.11
N VAL A 406 4.95 10.80 -12.88
CA VAL A 406 3.62 10.50 -12.31
C VAL A 406 3.43 8.98 -12.29
N SER A 407 2.84 8.48 -11.22
CA SER A 407 2.51 7.06 -11.02
C SER A 407 1.78 6.45 -12.21
N HIS A 408 2.20 5.25 -12.64
CA HIS A 408 1.55 4.51 -13.73
C HIS A 408 0.12 4.10 -13.38
N SER A 409 -0.13 3.94 -12.09
CA SER A 409 -1.45 3.57 -11.55
C SER A 409 -2.52 4.66 -11.79
N GLY A 410 -2.09 5.91 -12.01
CA GLY A 410 -2.97 7.05 -12.28
C GLY A 410 -4.12 7.16 -11.27
N VAL A 411 -5.33 7.38 -11.78
CA VAL A 411 -6.57 7.49 -10.96
C VAL A 411 -6.96 6.19 -10.25
N THR A 412 -6.36 5.05 -10.63
CA THR A 412 -6.64 3.73 -10.02
C THR A 412 -5.66 3.36 -8.90
N VAL A 413 -4.82 4.28 -8.46
CA VAL A 413 -3.76 4.06 -7.45
C VAL A 413 -4.24 3.31 -6.20
N GLN A 414 -5.43 3.62 -5.68
CA GLN A 414 -5.98 2.91 -4.52
C GLN A 414 -6.30 1.44 -4.84
N GLN A 415 -6.83 1.15 -6.03
CA GLN A 415 -7.12 -0.20 -6.49
C GLN A 415 -5.83 -1.00 -6.69
N GLN A 416 -4.83 -0.38 -7.35
CA GLN A 416 -3.53 -1.01 -7.58
C GLN A 416 -2.80 -1.31 -6.28
N ALA A 417 -2.85 -0.42 -5.29
CA ALA A 417 -2.28 -0.66 -3.96
C ALA A 417 -2.93 -1.89 -3.29
N ALA A 418 -4.27 -1.96 -3.29
CA ALA A 418 -4.97 -3.12 -2.76
C ALA A 418 -4.63 -4.42 -3.51
N GLY A 419 -4.47 -4.33 -4.84
CA GLY A 419 -4.00 -5.42 -5.68
C GLY A 419 -2.61 -5.90 -5.27
N ALA A 420 -1.65 -4.97 -5.08
CA ALA A 420 -0.29 -5.29 -4.69
C ALA A 420 -0.24 -6.05 -3.36
N VAL A 421 -1.01 -5.61 -2.35
CA VAL A 421 -1.11 -6.31 -1.06
C VAL A 421 -1.73 -7.71 -1.24
N SER A 422 -2.77 -7.84 -2.06
CA SER A 422 -3.46 -9.12 -2.27
C SER A 422 -2.62 -10.13 -3.05
N LEU A 423 -1.73 -9.66 -3.92
CA LEU A 423 -0.87 -10.49 -4.78
C LEU A 423 0.50 -10.76 -4.14
N ASP A 424 0.89 -10.04 -3.09
CA ASP A 424 2.21 -10.12 -2.45
C ASP A 424 2.60 -11.56 -2.09
N ALA A 425 1.70 -12.32 -1.45
CA ALA A 425 1.96 -13.71 -1.09
C ALA A 425 2.17 -14.60 -2.33
N VAL A 426 1.37 -14.39 -3.38
CA VAL A 426 1.44 -15.16 -4.64
C VAL A 426 2.70 -14.80 -5.43
N TYR A 427 3.12 -13.54 -5.42
CA TYR A 427 4.35 -13.08 -6.07
C TYR A 427 5.60 -13.42 -5.24
N GLY A 428 5.47 -13.55 -3.92
CA GLY A 428 6.52 -13.92 -2.99
C GLY A 428 6.88 -15.40 -3.07
N ASP A 429 5.88 -16.27 -2.90
CA ASP A 429 5.99 -17.72 -3.01
C ASP A 429 4.70 -18.33 -3.59
N PRO A 430 4.60 -18.45 -4.93
CA PRO A 430 3.35 -18.86 -5.58
C PRO A 430 2.86 -20.25 -5.19
N LEU A 431 3.78 -21.18 -4.92
CA LEU A 431 3.42 -22.56 -4.58
C LEU A 431 2.95 -22.66 -3.13
N GLU A 432 3.61 -21.96 -2.21
CA GLU A 432 3.20 -21.88 -0.81
C GLU A 432 1.86 -21.16 -0.65
N ALA A 433 1.67 -20.02 -1.33
CA ALA A 433 0.41 -19.27 -1.31
C ALA A 433 -0.77 -20.09 -1.85
N LEU A 434 -0.57 -20.89 -2.90
CA LEU A 434 -1.61 -21.77 -3.41
C LEU A 434 -1.92 -22.92 -2.44
N ALA A 435 -0.91 -23.49 -1.79
CA ALA A 435 -1.10 -24.57 -0.82
C ALA A 435 -1.88 -24.11 0.43
N ALA A 436 -1.65 -22.87 0.88
CA ALA A 436 -2.38 -22.25 1.99
C ALA A 436 -3.89 -22.13 1.72
N THR A 437 -4.29 -22.14 0.45
CA THR A 437 -5.67 -21.89 0.02
C THR A 437 -6.34 -23.14 -0.55
N ALA A 438 -5.62 -24.27 -0.65
CA ALA A 438 -5.97 -25.47 -1.43
C ALA A 438 -6.99 -26.40 -0.81
#